data_AF-A0A1A2P247-F1
#
_entry.id   AF-A0A1A2P247-F1
#
_cell.length_a   1.000
_cell.length_b   1.000
_cell.length_c   1.000
_cell.angle_alpha   90.00
_cell.angle_beta   90.00
_cell.angle_gamma   90.00
#
_symmetry.space_group_name_H-M   'P 1'
#
loop_
_entity.id
_entity.type
_entity.pdbx_description
1 polymer ?
#
loop_
_entity_poly.entity_id
_entity_poly.type
_entity_poly.pdbx_seq_one_letter_code
_entity_poly.pdbx_strand_id
1 'polypeptide(L)' 'MANNPEKARKYADTLEKYGPPDTVKAAIEHFVTTGGARPDDLDLDTNRDALTAWIKQVCPNVNP' A
#
# COMPACT_ATOMS: atom_id res chain seq x y z
N MET A 1 -11.48 -7.12 -3.15
CA MET A 1 -11.20 -5.67 -3.08
C MET A 1 -11.27 -5.24 -1.63
N ALA A 2 -10.49 -4.24 -1.20
CA ALA A 2 -10.38 -3.80 0.19
C ALA A 2 -11.63 -3.04 0.70
N ASN A 3 -12.84 -3.45 0.31
CA ASN A 3 -14.11 -2.85 0.74
C ASN A 3 -14.41 -3.08 2.24
N ASN A 4 -13.48 -3.65 3.00
CA ASN A 4 -13.54 -3.78 4.45
C ASN A 4 -12.29 -3.13 5.06
N PRO A 5 -12.44 -2.07 5.86
CA PRO A 5 -11.31 -1.42 6.53
C PRO A 5 -10.53 -2.39 7.43
N GLU A 6 -11.21 -3.37 8.04
CA GLU A 6 -10.55 -4.44 8.82
C GLU A 6 -9.60 -5.31 7.99
N LYS A 7 -10.00 -5.64 6.75
CA LYS A 7 -9.14 -6.40 5.84
C LYS A 7 -7.98 -5.53 5.37
N ALA A 8 -8.24 -4.28 5.02
CA ALA A 8 -7.20 -3.33 4.64
C ALA A 8 -6.17 -3.18 5.76
N ARG A 9 -6.61 -3.04 7.01
CA ARG A 9 -5.71 -2.97 8.16
C ARG A 9 -4.89 -4.23 8.35
N LYS A 10 -5.49 -5.42 8.20
CA LYS A 10 -4.74 -6.68 8.26
C LYS A 10 -3.66 -6.80 7.17
N TYR A 11 -3.93 -6.27 5.97
CA TYR A 11 -2.91 -6.20 4.91
C TYR A 11 -1.82 -5.18 5.27
N ALA A 12 -2.18 -4.01 5.81
CA ALA A 12 -1.23 -3.02 6.31
C ALA A 12 -0.29 -3.61 7.37
N ASP A 13 -0.84 -4.22 8.41
CA ASP A 13 -0.08 -4.92 9.47
C ASP A 13 0.87 -5.99 8.90
N THR A 14 0.48 -6.65 7.80
CA THR A 14 1.36 -7.63 7.13
C THR A 14 2.51 -6.94 6.41
N LEU A 15 2.24 -5.84 5.69
CA LEU A 15 3.27 -5.06 5.00
C LEU A 15 4.23 -4.39 5.99
N GLU A 16 3.74 -3.89 7.12
CA GLU A 16 4.56 -3.26 8.16
C GLU A 16 5.60 -4.22 8.77
N LYS A 17 5.34 -5.53 8.81
CA LYS A 17 6.31 -6.54 9.26
C LYS A 17 7.56 -6.64 8.38
N TYR A 18 7.49 -6.17 7.14
CA TYR A 18 8.64 -6.12 6.23
C TYR A 18 9.49 -4.85 6.43
N GLY A 19 9.16 -4.00 7.40
CA GLY A 19 9.89 -2.76 7.69
C GLY A 19 9.88 -1.74 6.55
N PRO A 20 8.70 -1.38 5.98
CA PRO A 20 8.62 -0.34 4.96
C PRO A 20 9.15 1.00 5.48
N PRO A 21 9.73 1.84 4.62
CA PRO A 21 10.06 3.23 4.96
C PRO A 21 8.78 4.04 5.25
N ASP A 22 8.91 5.16 5.96
CA ASP A 22 7.77 5.98 6.41
C ASP A 22 6.88 6.46 5.26
N THR A 23 7.46 6.75 4.09
CA THR A 23 6.72 7.12 2.87
C THR A 23 5.78 6.01 2.40
N VAL A 24 6.21 4.76 2.50
CA VAL A 24 5.40 3.59 2.11
C VAL A 24 4.36 3.28 3.18
N LYS A 25 4.69 3.44 4.47
CA LYS A 25 3.69 3.35 5.55
C LYS A 25 2.58 4.37 5.38
N ALA A 26 2.91 5.61 5.04
CA ALA A 26 1.93 6.66 4.77
C ALA A 26 1.01 6.28 3.59
N ALA A 27 1.57 5.75 2.50
CA ALA A 27 0.78 5.27 1.36
C ALA A 27 -0.16 4.10 1.73
N ILE A 28 0.32 3.16 2.55
CA ILE A 28 -0.50 2.04 3.07
C ILE A 28 -1.65 2.57 3.91
N GLU A 29 -1.38 3.46 4.87
CA GLU A 29 -2.39 4.02 5.76
C GLU A 29 -3.42 4.87 5.00
N HIS A 30 -2.99 5.57 3.95
CA HIS A 30 -3.89 6.27 3.04
C HIS A 30 -4.89 5.30 2.41
N PHE A 31 -4.42 4.20 1.83
CA PHE A 31 -5.30 3.18 1.25
C PHE A 31 -6.17 2.45 2.27
N VAL A 32 -5.71 2.26 3.51
CA VAL A 32 -6.57 1.74 4.59
C VAL A 32 -7.71 2.71 4.87
N THR A 33 -7.41 4.01 4.94
CA THR A 33 -8.36 5.07 5.27
C THR A 33 -9.38 5.28 4.16
N THR A 34 -8.95 5.23 2.89
CA THR A 34 -9.83 5.42 1.73
C THR A 34 -10.63 4.17 1.35
N GLY A 35 -10.37 3.03 2.00
CA GLY A 35 -10.99 1.74 1.65
C GLY A 35 -10.38 1.09 0.40
N GLY A 36 -9.17 1.48 0.04
CA GLY A 36 -8.40 0.97 -1.09
C GLY A 36 -8.12 2.04 -2.15
N ALA A 37 -7.52 1.61 -3.27
CA ALA A 37 -7.28 2.45 -4.42
C ALA A 37 -8.60 2.95 -5.03
N ARG A 38 -8.90 4.23 -4.88
CA ARG A 38 -10.09 4.89 -5.44
C ARG A 38 -9.75 5.68 -6.70
N PRO A 39 -10.58 5.65 -7.75
CA PRO A 39 -10.30 6.39 -8.99
C PRO A 39 -10.37 7.91 -8.82
N ASP A 40 -11.07 8.38 -7.78
CA ASP A 40 -11.21 9.80 -7.42
C ASP A 40 -10.14 10.29 -6.42
N ASP A 41 -9.19 9.43 -6.04
CA ASP A 41 -8.12 9.75 -5.11
C ASP A 41 -6.95 10.43 -5.85
N LEU A 42 -6.69 11.70 -5.52
CA LEU A 42 -5.63 12.50 -6.14
C LEU A 42 -4.23 11.96 -5.82
N ASP A 43 -4.08 11.27 -4.69
CA ASP A 43 -2.82 10.70 -4.23
C ASP A 43 -2.65 9.24 -4.67
N LEU A 44 -3.61 8.69 -5.45
CA LEU A 44 -3.60 7.29 -5.89
C LEU A 44 -2.28 6.91 -6.58
N ASP A 45 -1.87 7.70 -7.58
CA ASP A 45 -0.73 7.35 -8.43
C ASP A 45 0.57 7.42 -7.62
N THR A 46 0.75 8.50 -6.85
CA THR A 46 1.89 8.70 -5.94
C THR A 46 2.01 7.59 -4.91
N ASN A 47 0.92 7.24 -4.22
CA ASN A 47 0.92 6.20 -3.19
C ASN A 47 1.14 4.81 -3.80
N ARG A 48 0.61 4.57 -5.00
CA ARG A 48 0.80 3.32 -5.74
C ARG A 48 2.24 3.17 -6.22
N ASP A 49 2.87 4.24 -6.72
CA ASP A 49 4.25 4.21 -7.19
C ASP A 49 5.21 3.93 -6.01
N ALA A 50 5.01 4.62 -4.88
CA ALA A 50 5.79 4.39 -3.66
C ALA A 50 5.73 2.93 -3.19
N LEU A 51 4.53 2.35 -3.15
CA LEU A 51 4.32 0.93 -2.84
C LEU A 51 5.00 0.02 -3.86
N THR A 52 4.86 0.30 -5.16
CA THR A 52 5.39 -0.54 -6.23
C THR A 52 6.92 -0.54 -6.23
N ALA A 53 7.53 0.63 -6.07
CA ALA A 53 8.98 0.78 -5.98
C ALA A 53 9.53 0.00 -4.77
N TRP A 54 8.86 0.09 -3.62
CA TRP A 54 9.26 -0.66 -2.44
C TRP A 54 9.05 -2.17 -2.58
N ILE A 55 7.91 -2.63 -3.11
CA ILE A 55 7.66 -4.05 -3.34
C ILE A 55 8.72 -4.64 -4.27
N LYS A 56 9.15 -3.93 -5.32
CA LYS A 56 10.25 -4.37 -6.19
C LYS A 56 11.58 -4.51 -5.46
N GLN A 57 11.84 -3.64 -4.48
CA GLN A 57 13.05 -3.73 -3.65
C GLN A 57 13.00 -4.91 -2.67
N VAL A 58 11.85 -5.16 -2.04
CA VAL A 58 11.68 -6.25 -1.06
C VAL A 58 11.55 -7.62 -1.74
N CYS A 59 10.91 -7.66 -2.91
CA CYS A 59 10.66 -8.87 -3.67
C CYS A 59 11.20 -8.72 -5.11
N PRO A 60 12.50 -8.89 -5.36
CA PRO A 60 13.08 -8.72 -6.70
C PRO A 60 12.53 -9.70 -7.76
N ASN A 61 11.78 -10.73 -7.35
CA ASN A 61 11.15 -11.73 -8.22
C ASN A 61 9.63 -11.52 -8.42
N VAL A 62 9.06 -10.36 -8.09
CA VAL A 62 7.69 -10.04 -8.56
C VAL A 62 7.72 -9.84 -10.07
N ASN A 63 7.41 -10.90 -10.81
CA ASN A 63 7.28 -10.85 -12.27
C ASN A 63 6.02 -10.02 -12.63
N PRO A 64 6.07 -9.15 -13.65
CA PRO A 64 4.95 -8.27 -14.04
C PRO A 64 3.69 -9.03 -14.48
#